data_AF-X1HUP5-F1
#
_entry.id   AF-X1HUP5-F1
#
_cell.length_a   1.000
_cell.length_b   1.000
_cell.length_c   1.000
_cell.angle_alpha   90.00
_cell.angle_beta   90.00
_cell.angle_gamma   90.00
#
_symmetry.space_group_name_H-M   'P 1'
#
loop_
_entity.id
_entity.type
_entity.pdbx_description
1 polymer ?
#
loop_
_entity_poly.entity_id
_entity_poly.type
_entity_poly.pdbx_seq_one_letter_code
_entity_poly.pdbx_strand_id
1 'polypeptide(L)' 'HPFMLATQFHPEFLSRPNRPHPLFLAFLDAVRKQAGARMDRVNSFELVEEILEQKSQE' A
#
# COMPACT_ATOMS: atom_id res chain seq x y z
N HIS A 1 -18.31 12.83 2.47
CA HIS A 1 -16.84 12.66 2.57
C HIS A 1 -16.49 11.23 2.18
N PRO A 2 -15.56 10.99 1.23
CA PRO A 2 -15.30 9.63 0.70
C PRO A 2 -14.59 8.69 1.69
N PHE A 3 -13.79 9.21 2.62
CA PHE A 3 -13.20 8.44 3.72
C PHE A 3 -13.02 9.31 4.96
N MET A 4 -13.80 9.12 6.03
CA MET A 4 -13.67 9.91 7.26
C MET A 4 -13.57 8.98 8.47
N LEU A 5 -12.61 9.23 9.35
CA LEU A 5 -12.34 8.41 10.53
C LEU A 5 -11.92 9.32 11.70
N ALA A 6 -12.41 9.01 12.89
CA ALA A 6 -11.95 9.57 14.14
C ALA A 6 -11.86 8.45 15.20
N THR A 7 -10.92 8.58 16.14
CA THR A 7 -10.71 7.60 17.20
C THR A 7 -10.32 8.33 18.48
N GLN A 8 -10.76 7.79 19.63
CA GLN A 8 -10.46 8.34 20.95
C GLN A 8 -9.24 7.69 21.61
N PHE A 9 -8.79 6.53 21.10
CA PHE A 9 -7.60 5.84 21.57
C PHE A 9 -6.40 6.13 20.65
N HIS A 10 -5.21 5.66 21.05
CA HIS A 10 -3.94 5.86 20.34
C HIS A 10 -3.55 4.63 19.50
N PRO A 11 -4.05 4.49 18.26
CA PRO A 11 -3.67 3.38 17.37
C PRO A 11 -2.18 3.39 17.02
N GLU A 12 -1.49 4.54 17.17
CA GLU A 12 -0.05 4.64 16.95
C GLU A 12 0.73 3.63 17.79
N PHE A 13 0.34 3.45 19.05
CA PHE A 13 1.07 2.59 19.98
C PHE A 13 0.94 1.10 19.67
N LEU A 14 -0.06 0.71 18.88
CA LEU A 14 -0.28 -0.67 18.46
C LEU A 14 0.36 -1.00 17.11
N SER A 15 0.78 0.00 16.34
CA SER A 15 1.40 -0.19 15.03
C SER A 15 2.87 -0.63 15.16
N ARG A 16 3.29 -1.59 14.36
CA ARG A 16 4.67 -2.10 14.29
C ARG A 16 5.13 -2.19 12.84
N PRO A 17 6.44 -2.13 12.54
CA PRO A 17 6.92 -2.20 11.16
C PRO A 17 6.39 -3.42 10.39
N ASN A 18 6.33 -4.58 11.05
CA ASN A 18 5.91 -5.85 10.46
C ASN A 18 4.40 -6.12 10.64
N ARG A 19 3.71 -5.28 11.43
CA ARG A 19 2.29 -5.41 11.75
C ARG A 19 1.69 -4.00 11.86
N PRO A 20 1.52 -3.30 10.73
CA PRO A 20 0.93 -1.97 10.73
C PRO A 20 -0.53 -2.03 11.20
N HIS A 21 -0.96 -1.01 11.93
CA HIS A 21 -2.34 -0.96 12.42
C HIS A 21 -3.33 -0.83 11.25
N PRO A 22 -4.46 -1.56 11.25
CA PRO A 22 -5.40 -1.58 10.13
C PRO A 22 -5.95 -0.20 9.73
N LEU A 23 -6.12 0.71 10.69
CA LEU A 23 -6.60 2.07 10.41
C LEU A 23 -5.65 2.85 9.48
N PHE A 24 -4.34 2.69 9.64
CA PHE A 24 -3.36 3.36 8.79
C PHE A 24 -3.31 2.72 7.39
N LEU A 25 -3.43 1.39 7.31
CA LEU A 25 -3.54 0.71 6.02
C LEU A 25 -4.77 1.17 5.23
N ALA A 26 -5.93 1.22 5.89
CA ALA A 26 -7.17 1.66 5.26
C ALA A 26 -7.10 3.11 4.76
N PHE A 27 -6.43 4.00 5.52
CA PHE A 27 -6.17 5.37 5.09
C PHE A 27 -5.30 5.41 3.83
N LEU A 28 -4.19 4.67 3.80
CA LEU A 28 -3.30 4.60 2.64
C LEU A 28 -4.03 4.04 1.41
N ASP A 29 -4.85 3.00 1.58
CA ASP A 29 -5.66 2.45 0.49
C ASP A 29 -6.69 3.46 -0.04
N ALA A 30 -7.31 4.25 0.84
CA ALA A 30 -8.21 5.33 0.43
C ALA A 30 -7.47 6.42 -0.36
N VAL A 31 -6.27 6.81 0.09
CA VAL A 31 -5.40 7.76 -0.63
C VAL A 31 -5.03 7.22 -2.01
N ARG A 32 -4.62 5.95 -2.11
CA ARG A 32 -4.27 5.30 -3.38
C ARG A 32 -5.44 5.30 -4.36
N LYS A 33 -6.64 4.93 -3.90
CA LYS A 33 -7.86 4.95 -4.72
C LYS A 33 -8.19 6.36 -5.21
N GLN A 34 -8.04 7.36 -4.34
CA GLN A 34 -8.31 8.76 -4.69
C GLN A 34 -7.27 9.34 -5.66
N ALA A 35 -6.01 8.94 -5.52
CA ALA A 35 -4.92 9.38 -6.40
C ALA A 35 -5.02 8.79 -7.82
N GLY A 36 -5.99 7.92 -8.10
CA GLY A 36 -6.07 7.19 -9.35
C GLY A 36 -4.91 6.20 -9.53
N ALA A 37 -4.20 5.86 -8.44
CA ALA A 37 -3.19 4.83 -8.47
C ALA A 37 -3.90 3.51 -8.76
N ARG A 38 -3.87 3.13 -10.03
CA ARG A 38 -4.47 1.90 -10.53
C ARG A 38 -3.89 0.76 -9.71
N MET A 39 -4.75 -0.03 -9.10
CA MET A 39 -4.33 -1.30 -8.53
C MET A 39 -4.17 -2.27 -9.71
N ASP A 40 -3.18 -1.98 -10.56
CA ASP A 40 -2.62 -3.02 -11.39
C ASP A 40 -2.03 -3.98 -10.37
N ARG A 41 -2.70 -5.12 -10.21
CA ARG A 41 -2.08 -6.27 -9.59
C ARG A 41 -0.88 -6.56 -10.48
N VAL A 42 0.26 -5.93 -10.20
CA VAL A 42 1.51 -6.39 -10.77
C VAL A 42 1.62 -7.79 -10.24
N ASN A 43 1.36 -8.75 -11.10
CA ASN A 43 1.50 -10.12 -10.73
C ASN A 43 2.96 -10.23 -10.29
N SER A 44 3.23 -10.68 -9.07
CA SER A 44 4.60 -10.71 -8.54
C SER A 44 5.59 -11.39 -9.50
N PHE A 45 5.08 -12.28 -10.35
CA PHE A 45 5.79 -12.90 -11.46
C PHE A 45 6.21 -11.93 -12.57
N GLU A 46 5.30 -11.04 -12.99
CA GLU A 46 5.51 -10.07 -14.07
C GLU A 46 6.55 -9.01 -13.68
N LEU A 47 6.56 -8.59 -12.40
CA LEU A 47 7.60 -7.68 -11.88
C LEU A 47 8.98 -8.33 -11.84
N VAL A 48 9.06 -9.63 -11.54
CA VAL A 48 10.35 -10.35 -11.50
C VAL A 48 10.91 -10.50 -12.90
N GLU A 49 10.08 -10.87 -13.88
CA GLU A 49 10.48 -10.95 -15.29
C GLU A 49 10.97 -9.58 -15.79
N GLU A 50 10.23 -8.51 -15.51
CA GLU A 50 10.60 -7.15 -15.92
C GLU A 50 11.94 -6.70 -15.30
N ILE A 51 12.20 -7.05 -14.03
CA ILE A 51 13.48 -6.78 -13.37
C ILE A 51 14.62 -7.63 -13.96
N LEU A 52 14.37 -8.89 -14.29
CA LEU A 52 15.39 -9.78 -14.87
C LEU A 52 15.76 -9.35 -16.29
N GLU A 53 14.80 -8.92 -17.08
CA GLU A 53 15.01 -8.46 -18.44
C GLU A 53 15.79 -7.13 -18.48
N GLN A 54 15.52 -6.22 -17.55
CA GLN A 54 16.31 -5.00 -17.35
C GLN A 54 17.78 -5.28 -17.01
N LYS A 55 18.06 -6.33 -16.24
CA LYS A 55 19.42 -6.73 -15.84
C LYS A 55 20.21 -7.44 -16.95
N SER A 56 19.56 -7.89 -18.02
CA SER A 56 20.22 -8.55 -19.15
C SER A 56 20.68 -7.57 -20.24
N GLN A 57 20.28 -6.30 -20.16
CA GLN A 57 20.70 -5.26 -21.11
C GLN A 57 21.83 -4.35 -20.59
N GLU A 58 22.36 -4.62 -19.39
CA GLU A 58 23.63 -4.09 -18.85
C GLU A 58 24.75 -5.11 -19.00
#